data_AF-A0A0A8X4S1-F1
#
_entry.id   AF-A0A0A8X4S1-F1
#
_cell.length_a   1.000
_cell.length_b   1.000
_cell.length_c   1.000
_cell.angle_alpha   90.00
_cell.angle_beta   90.00
_cell.angle_gamma   90.00
#
_symmetry.space_group_name_H-M   'P 1'
#
loop_
_entity.id
_entity.type
_entity.pdbx_description
1 polymer ?
#
loop_
_entity_poly.entity_id
_entity_poly.type
_entity_poly.pdbx_seq_one_letter_code
_entity_poly.pdbx_strand_id
1 'polypeptide(L)'
;MPLTKYIEIGIGNTWLVRTEFEIENEDEYEEKGIKGPINFHSAYIRVWFWKSVIIIDSKEGLKTMQKNRGNFKFIFGIVSKERGLSK
;
A
#
# COMPACT_ATOMS: atom_id res chain seq x y z
N MET A 1 -9.45 6.58 13.97
CA MET A 1 -8.07 6.87 13.51
C MET A 1 -7.70 5.76 12.54
N PRO A 2 -7.14 6.03 11.36
CA PRO A 2 -6.81 4.97 10.39
C PRO A 2 -5.79 4.02 11.03
N LEU A 3 -6.07 2.73 10.99
CA LEU A 3 -5.23 1.69 11.60
C LEU A 3 -3.90 1.56 10.88
N THR A 4 -3.95 1.65 9.54
CA THR A 4 -2.82 1.46 8.66
C THR A 4 -2.78 2.57 7.62
N LYS A 5 -1.58 3.07 7.35
CA LYS A 5 -1.30 3.98 6.23
C LYS A 5 -0.36 3.29 5.26
N TYR A 6 -0.67 3.34 3.98
CA TYR A 6 0.22 2.91 2.90
C TYR A 6 0.71 4.15 2.16
N ILE A 7 1.97 4.49 2.36
CA ILE A 7 2.60 5.64 1.71
C ILE A 7 3.34 5.11 0.51
N GLU A 8 2.90 5.49 -0.69
CA GLU A 8 3.32 4.90 -1.95
C GLU A 8 3.91 5.94 -2.90
N ILE A 9 4.96 5.55 -3.60
CA ILE A 9 5.47 6.23 -4.78
C ILE A 9 5.51 5.25 -5.96
N GLY A 10 5.02 5.68 -7.12
CA GLY A 10 5.03 4.80 -8.28
C GLY A 10 4.20 5.28 -9.46
N ILE A 11 4.28 4.51 -10.54
CA ILE A 11 3.50 4.70 -11.76
C ILE A 11 2.25 3.82 -11.76
N GLY A 12 1.17 4.32 -12.36
CA GLY A 12 -0.12 3.64 -12.43
C GLY A 12 -1.06 3.91 -11.25
N ASN A 13 -0.63 4.75 -10.30
CA ASN A 13 -1.52 5.36 -9.29
C ASN A 13 -2.07 6.71 -9.79
N THR A 14 -3.13 7.21 -9.13
CA THR A 14 -3.74 8.52 -9.43
C THR A 14 -2.72 9.67 -9.33
N TRP A 15 -1.80 9.58 -8.38
CA TRP A 15 -0.68 10.51 -8.20
C TRP A 15 0.63 9.75 -8.07
N LEU A 16 1.74 10.39 -8.46
CA LEU A 16 3.09 9.83 -8.33
C LEU A 16 3.41 9.45 -6.89
N VAL A 17 2.95 10.26 -5.93
CA VAL A 17 3.08 10.01 -4.49
C VAL A 17 1.70 10.13 -3.85
N ARG A 18 1.29 9.13 -3.06
CA ARG A 18 0.00 9.10 -2.34
C ARG A 18 0.13 8.44 -0.98
N THR A 19 -0.83 8.72 -0.11
CA THR A 19 -1.06 7.99 1.13
C THR A 19 -2.48 7.41 1.10
N GLU A 20 -2.59 6.10 1.23
CA GLU A 20 -3.86 5.38 1.38
C GLU A 20 -4.06 5.05 2.86
N PHE A 21 -5.28 5.21 3.35
CA PHE A 21 -5.64 5.03 4.75
C PHE A 21 -6.67 3.91 4.87
N GLU A 22 -6.36 2.89 5.67
CA GLU A 22 -7.23 1.75 5.96
C GLU A 22 -7.85 1.92 7.36
N ILE A 23 -9.18 1.90 7.43
CA ILE A 23 -9.97 2.06 8.65
C ILE A 23 -10.48 0.68 9.12
N GLU A 24 -10.82 0.52 10.40
CA GLU A 24 -11.32 -0.72 11.01
C GLU A 24 -12.46 -1.44 10.26
N ASN A 25 -13.27 -0.70 9.49
CA ASN A 25 -14.45 -1.23 8.80
C ASN A 25 -14.20 -1.59 7.32
N GLU A 26 -12.96 -1.89 6.93
CA GLU A 26 -12.55 -2.16 5.53
C GLU A 26 -12.72 -0.96 4.57
N ASP A 27 -13.05 0.22 5.11
CA ASP A 27 -13.10 1.46 4.35
C ASP A 27 -11.69 1.97 4.07
N GLU A 28 -11.46 2.35 2.82
CA GLU A 28 -10.19 2.90 2.33
C GLU A 28 -10.41 4.29 1.72
N TYR A 29 -9.49 5.22 1.96
CA TYR A 29 -9.44 6.50 1.24
C TYR A 29 -8.01 6.92 0.91
N GLU A 30 -7.86 7.71 -0.15
CA GLU A 30 -6.55 8.13 -0.66
C GLU A 30 -6.37 9.65 -0.58
N GLU A 31 -5.17 10.08 -0.20
CA GLU A 31 -4.73 11.48 -0.27
C GLU A 31 -3.46 11.62 -1.09
N LYS A 32 -3.33 12.76 -1.80
CA LYS A 32 -2.10 13.10 -2.52
C LYS A 32 -0.96 13.41 -1.55
N GLY A 33 0.23 12.90 -1.86
CA GLY A 33 1.46 13.15 -1.11
C GLY A 33 1.64 12.25 0.12
N ILE A 34 2.61 12.62 0.96
CA ILE A 34 2.98 11.88 2.18
C ILE A 34 2.22 12.47 3.37
N LYS A 35 1.53 11.63 4.15
CA LYS A 35 0.76 12.05 5.33
C LYS A 35 1.33 11.47 6.62
N GLY A 36 1.79 12.35 7.50
CA GLY A 36 2.35 12.00 8.81
C GLY A 36 1.30 11.81 9.91
N PRO A 37 1.73 11.44 11.14
CA PRO A 37 3.05 10.88 11.45
C PRO A 37 3.24 9.49 10.79
N ILE A 38 4.50 9.11 10.54
CA ILE A 38 4.90 7.84 9.92
C ILE A 38 5.50 6.94 11.01
N ASN A 39 4.80 5.86 11.33
CA ASN A 39 5.25 4.82 12.26
C ASN A 39 5.63 3.58 11.46
N PHE A 40 6.87 3.54 10.96
CA PHE A 40 7.34 2.50 10.03
C PHE A 40 7.09 1.08 10.56
N HIS A 41 6.49 0.25 9.72
CA HIS A 41 6.17 -1.16 10.01
C HIS A 41 6.84 -2.13 9.04
N SER A 42 6.69 -1.89 7.74
CA SER A 42 7.31 -2.67 6.66
C SER A 42 7.44 -1.82 5.39
N ALA A 43 8.22 -2.29 4.43
CA ALA A 43 8.31 -1.72 3.10
C ALA A 43 7.98 -2.79 2.06
N TYR A 44 7.38 -2.41 0.94
CA TYR A 44 7.03 -3.33 -0.12
C TYR A 44 7.28 -2.78 -1.52
N ILE A 45 7.46 -3.70 -2.47
CA ILE A 45 7.41 -3.43 -3.91
C ILE A 45 6.17 -4.12 -4.45
N ARG A 46 5.34 -3.40 -5.20
CA ARG A 46 4.17 -3.94 -5.90
C ARG A 46 4.34 -3.76 -7.40
N VAL A 47 4.29 -4.88 -8.12
CA VAL A 47 4.26 -4.92 -9.58
C VAL A 47 2.91 -5.47 -10.02
N TRP A 48 2.11 -4.63 -10.66
CA TRP A 48 0.93 -5.07 -11.39
C TRP A 48 1.32 -5.16 -12.86
N PHE A 49 1.30 -6.36 -13.42
CA PHE A 49 1.52 -6.60 -14.84
C PHE A 49 0.34 -7.37 -15.44
N TRP A 50 -0.41 -6.70 -16.31
CA TRP A 50 -1.63 -7.23 -16.92
C TRP A 50 -2.64 -7.70 -15.87
N LYS A 51 -2.93 -8.99 -15.77
CA LYS A 51 -3.85 -9.56 -14.76
C LYS A 51 -3.13 -10.03 -13.48
N SER A 52 -1.80 -10.05 -13.48
CA SER A 52 -1.00 -10.55 -12.36
C SER A 52 -0.52 -9.40 -11.49
N VAL A 53 -0.62 -9.55 -10.17
CA VAL A 53 -0.03 -8.63 -9.19
C VAL A 53 0.92 -9.41 -8.29
N ILE A 54 2.14 -8.90 -8.17
CA ILE A 54 3.18 -9.42 -7.30
C ILE A 54 3.47 -8.34 -6.26
N ILE A 55 3.51 -8.73 -4.99
CA ILE A 55 3.89 -7.87 -3.88
C ILE A 55 5.02 -8.57 -3.12
N ILE A 56 6.13 -7.89 -2.91
CA ILE A 56 7.23 -8.33 -2.06
C ILE A 56 7.26 -7.37 -0.88
N ASP A 57 6.86 -7.83 0.30
CA ASP A 57 6.89 -7.06 1.54
C ASP A 57 8.03 -7.55 2.44
N SER A 58 8.75 -6.61 3.08
CA SER A 58 9.92 -6.90 3.90
C SER A 58 9.59 -7.74 5.15
N LYS A 59 8.33 -7.79 5.56
CA LYS A 59 7.85 -8.51 6.74
C LYS A 59 6.96 -9.69 6.40
N GLU A 60 6.08 -9.55 5.41
CA GLU A 60 5.14 -10.61 5.00
C GLU A 60 5.68 -11.52 3.89
N GLY A 61 6.79 -11.15 3.23
CA GLY A 61 7.38 -11.92 2.15
C GLY A 61 6.68 -11.72 0.81
N LEU A 62 6.65 -12.78 -0.01
CA LEU A 62 6.10 -12.74 -1.37
C LEU A 62 4.61 -13.08 -1.38
N LYS A 63 3.81 -12.20 -1.98
CA LYS A 63 2.38 -12.41 -2.25
C LYS A 63 2.10 -12.24 -3.74
N THR A 64 1.29 -13.14 -4.30
CA THR A 64 0.88 -13.10 -5.71
C THR A 64 -0.63 -13.22 -5.84
N MET A 65 -1.26 -12.48 -6.74
CA MET A 65 -2.70 -12.52 -6.97
C MET A 65 -3.07 -12.26 -8.44
N GLN A 66 -4.23 -12.76 -8.86
CA GLN A 66 -4.81 -12.49 -10.17
C GLN A 66 -5.96 -11.47 -10.05
N LYS A 67 -6.10 -10.62 -11.05
CA LYS A 67 -7.15 -9.60 -11.16
C LYS A 67 -7.95 -9.81 -12.43
N ASN A 68 -9.25 -9.52 -12.37
CA ASN A 68 -10.15 -9.68 -13.54
C ASN A 68 -9.84 -8.71 -14.68
N ARG A 69 -9.15 -7.60 -14.38
CA ARG A 69 -8.76 -6.55 -15.33
C ARG A 69 -7.25 -6.44 -15.49
N GLY A 70 -6.85 -6.05 -16.70
CA GLY A 70 -5.48 -5.67 -17.03
C GLY A 70 -5.12 -4.30 -16.45
N ASN A 71 -3.95 -4.15 -15.84
CA ASN A 71 -3.35 -2.85 -15.55
C ASN A 71 -1.82 -2.96 -15.52
N PHE A 72 -1.13 -1.84 -15.52
CA PHE A 72 0.31 -1.76 -15.32
C PHE A 72 0.61 -0.78 -14.18
N LYS A 73 1.20 -1.30 -13.10
CA LYS A 73 1.66 -0.48 -11.96
C LYS A 73 3.02 -0.95 -11.47
N PHE A 74 3.87 -0.01 -11.11
CA PHE A 74 5.12 -0.28 -10.41
C PHE A 74 5.25 0.69 -9.25
N ILE A 75 5.17 0.17 -8.03
CA ILE A 75 5.03 0.95 -6.80
C ILE A 75 6.05 0.47 -5.78
N PHE A 76 6.69 1.43 -5.12
CA PHE A 76 7.38 1.23 -3.85
C PHE A 76 6.53 1.88 -2.74
N GLY A 77 6.29 1.15 -1.66
CA GLY A 77 5.47 1.64 -0.57
C GLY A 77 6.04 1.31 0.80
N ILE A 78 5.65 2.07 1.80
CA ILE A 78 5.87 1.76 3.21
C ILE A 78 4.53 1.64 3.92
N VAL A 79 4.46 0.68 4.83
CA VAL A 79 3.34 0.49 5.74
C VAL A 79 3.67 1.22 7.03
N SER A 80 2.76 2.07 7.48
CA SER A 80 2.82 2.77 8.75
C SER A 80 1.64 2.35 9.63
N LYS A 81 1.92 1.82 10.82
CA LYS A 81 0.89 1.37 11.78
C LYS A 81 1.11 1.99 13.15
N GLU A 82 0.04 2.39 13.81
CA GLU A 82 0.13 2.90 15.18
C GLU A 82 0.42 1.75 16.16
N ARG A 83 1.42 1.95 17.04
CA ARG A 83 1.75 0.99 18.11
C ARG A 83 0.64 1.03 19.16
N GLY A 84 -0.19 0.00 19.21
CA GLY A 84 -1.27 -0.13 20.19
C GLY A 84 -2.36 -1.12 19.79
N LEU A 85 -2.48 -1.40 18.48
CA LEU A 85 -3.40 -2.39 17.93
C LEU A 85 -2.62 -3.60 17.40
N SER A 86 -1.92 -4.28 18.32
CA SER A 86 -1.67 -5.71 18.09
C SER A 86 -2.98 -6.40 18.43
N LYS A 87 -3.56 -7.12 17.46
CA LYS A 87 -4.39 -8.26 17.82
C LYS A 87 -3.57 -9.24 18.64
#